data_AF-A0A7Y1UJ05-F1
#
_entry.id   AF-A0A7Y1UJ05-F1
#
_cell.length_a   1.000
_cell.length_b   1.000
_cell.length_c   1.000
_cell.angle_alpha   90.00
_cell.angle_beta   90.00
_cell.angle_gamma   90.00
#
_symmetry.space_group_name_H-M   'P 1'
#
loop_
_entity.id
_entity.type
_entity.pdbx_description
1 polymer ?
#
loop_
_entity_poly.entity_id
_entity_poly.type
_entity_poly.pdbx_seq_one_letter_code
_entity_poly.pdbx_strand_id
1 'polypeptide(L)'
;MGLYKPTKPFQSKGEEVVFLLLVAAIGVVPCLNGMLPEGHALHVSSFQLGVWGKYLCFAVLAMSLNLLWGYTGLLCLGQCLFFALGGYAFGMYLMLMIGELGAYKSPLPDFMVFLGYTELPSHWKPFYNPVVAIGAAMVVPGLVAFLFGFLAFRSRIKGVYFAILTQALT
;
A
#
# COMPACT_ATOMS: atom_id res chain seq x y z
N MET A 1 -18.83 -15.88 -36.66
CA MET A 1 -18.07 -14.98 -35.76
C MET A 1 -18.98 -14.64 -34.60
N GLY A 2 -18.90 -15.40 -33.50
CA GLY A 2 -19.82 -15.25 -32.36
C GLY A 2 -19.51 -13.96 -31.60
N LEU A 3 -20.49 -13.04 -31.56
CA LEU A 3 -20.42 -11.80 -30.80
C LEU A 3 -20.19 -12.10 -29.31
N TYR A 4 -19.04 -11.71 -28.79
CA TYR A 4 -18.77 -11.68 -27.35
C TYR A 4 -19.81 -10.76 -26.69
N LYS A 5 -20.77 -11.33 -25.95
CA LYS A 5 -21.69 -10.54 -25.12
C LYS A 5 -20.91 -10.07 -23.89
N PRO A 6 -20.81 -8.76 -23.63
CA PRO A 6 -20.17 -8.29 -22.41
C PRO A 6 -20.94 -8.83 -21.21
N THR A 7 -20.24 -9.57 -20.35
CA THR A 7 -20.80 -10.05 -19.08
C THR A 7 -21.05 -8.87 -18.17
N LYS A 8 -22.21 -8.83 -17.52
CA LYS A 8 -22.50 -7.81 -16.50
C LYS A 8 -21.48 -7.93 -15.37
N PRO A 9 -21.00 -6.81 -14.80
CA PRO A 9 -19.99 -6.83 -13.74
C PRO A 9 -20.47 -7.50 -12.44
N PHE A 10 -21.78 -7.52 -12.19
CA PHE A 10 -22.40 -8.21 -11.05
C PHE A 10 -23.33 -9.31 -11.55
N GLN A 11 -23.28 -10.48 -10.91
CA GLN A 11 -24.13 -11.62 -11.23
C GLN A 11 -25.48 -11.50 -10.51
N SER A 12 -25.50 -10.89 -9.32
CA SER A 12 -26.69 -10.69 -8.49
C SER A 12 -26.87 -9.23 -8.08
N LYS A 13 -28.13 -8.79 -7.93
CA LYS A 13 -28.46 -7.49 -7.32
C LYS A 13 -27.91 -7.36 -5.89
N GLY A 14 -27.77 -8.47 -5.18
CA GLY A 14 -27.19 -8.48 -3.83
C GLY A 14 -25.70 -8.10 -3.84
N GLU A 15 -24.94 -8.58 -4.83
CA GLU A 15 -23.51 -8.24 -4.97
C GLU A 15 -23.31 -6.76 -5.30
N GLU A 16 -24.16 -6.23 -6.19
CA GLU A 16 -24.17 -4.81 -6.56
C GLU A 16 -24.46 -3.92 -5.34
N VAL A 17 -25.46 -4.28 -4.53
CA VAL A 17 -25.78 -3.54 -3.29
C VAL A 17 -24.63 -3.62 -2.29
N VAL A 18 -24.06 -4.81 -2.06
CA VAL A 18 -22.93 -4.97 -1.13
C VAL A 18 -21.72 -4.15 -1.59
N PHE A 19 -21.40 -4.17 -2.88
CA PHE A 19 -20.30 -3.39 -3.44
C PHE A 19 -20.53 -1.89 -3.25
N LEU A 20 -21.71 -1.39 -3.57
CA LEU A 20 -22.07 0.02 -3.38
C LEU A 20 -22.03 0.43 -1.90
N LEU A 21 -22.47 -0.43 -0.99
CA LEU A 21 -22.40 -0.18 0.46
C LEU A 21 -20.95 -0.11 0.94
N LEU A 22 -20.06 -0.98 0.46
CA LEU A 22 -18.64 -0.94 0.80
C LEU A 22 -17.98 0.34 0.30
N VAL A 23 -18.25 0.76 -0.94
CA VAL A 23 -17.73 2.02 -1.49
C VAL A 23 -18.28 3.22 -0.73
N ALA A 24 -19.58 3.22 -0.40
CA ALA A 24 -20.18 4.27 0.40
C ALA A 24 -19.54 4.34 1.80
N ALA A 25 -19.27 3.20 2.44
CA ALA A 25 -18.64 3.15 3.76
C ALA A 25 -17.23 3.77 3.75
N ILE A 26 -16.45 3.56 2.69
CA ILE A 26 -15.10 4.15 2.55
C ILE A 26 -15.15 5.69 2.54
N GLY A 27 -16.20 6.30 1.97
CA GLY A 27 -16.37 7.75 1.96
C GLY A 27 -17.09 8.31 3.20
N VAL A 28 -18.15 7.65 3.65
CA VAL A 28 -19.01 8.14 4.73
C VAL A 28 -18.33 8.06 6.09
N VAL A 29 -17.61 6.97 6.38
CA VAL A 29 -17.02 6.74 7.70
C VAL A 29 -15.95 7.79 8.07
N PRO A 30 -15.03 8.20 7.17
CA PRO A 30 -14.13 9.34 7.42
C PRO A 30 -14.88 10.67 7.59
N CYS A 31 -15.94 10.91 6.81
CA CYS A 31 -16.76 12.12 6.97
C CYS A 31 -17.45 12.17 8.34
N LEU A 32 -17.92 11.01 8.85
CA LEU A 32 -18.51 10.93 10.18
C LEU A 32 -17.51 11.21 11.32
N ASN A 33 -16.23 10.89 11.11
CA ASN A 33 -15.15 11.25 12.04
C ASN A 33 -14.80 12.75 11.95
N GLY A 34 -14.77 13.33 10.75
CA GLY A 34 -14.34 14.72 10.55
C GLY A 34 -15.41 15.80 10.76
N MET A 35 -16.70 15.49 10.53
CA MET A 35 -17.78 16.48 10.52
C MET A 35 -18.64 16.50 11.78
N LEU A 36 -18.63 15.45 12.61
CA LEU A 36 -19.48 15.37 13.79
C LEU A 36 -18.69 15.63 15.09
N PRO A 37 -19.30 16.31 16.09
CA PRO A 37 -18.70 16.47 17.41
C PRO A 37 -18.55 15.14 18.16
N GLU A 38 -17.55 15.04 19.04
CA GLU A 38 -17.21 13.81 19.77
C GLU A 38 -18.35 13.20 20.61
N GLY A 39 -19.35 14.00 21.00
CA GLY A 39 -20.52 13.56 21.78
C GLY A 39 -21.70 13.02 20.97
N HIS A 40 -21.64 13.01 19.64
CA HIS A 40 -22.75 12.57 18.81
C HIS A 40 -22.79 11.03 18.68
N ALA A 41 -23.98 10.42 18.71
CA ALA A 41 -24.15 8.97 18.69
C ALA A 41 -23.57 8.26 17.44
N LEU A 42 -23.41 9.00 16.33
CA LEU A 42 -22.84 8.50 15.07
C LEU A 42 -21.37 8.92 14.86
N HIS A 43 -20.74 9.57 15.84
CA HIS A 43 -19.33 9.94 15.76
C HIS A 43 -18.45 8.70 15.80
N VAL A 44 -17.59 8.54 14.80
CA VAL A 44 -16.61 7.47 14.74
C VAL A 44 -15.29 8.00 15.28
N SER A 45 -14.72 7.36 16.29
CA SER A 45 -13.43 7.79 16.84
C SER A 45 -12.28 7.57 15.86
N SER A 46 -11.25 8.42 15.91
CA SER A 46 -10.06 8.29 15.06
C SER A 46 -9.30 6.97 15.30
N PHE A 47 -9.39 6.43 16.53
CA PHE A 47 -8.87 5.10 16.86
C PHE A 47 -9.58 3.99 16.08
N GLN A 48 -10.92 3.95 16.11
CA GLN A 48 -11.69 2.96 15.37
C GLN A 48 -11.46 3.08 13.87
N LEU A 49 -11.42 4.31 13.36
CA LEU A 49 -11.11 4.58 11.95
C LEU A 49 -9.75 4.00 11.55
N GLY A 50 -8.71 4.20 12.38
CA GLY A 50 -7.38 3.63 12.15
C GLY A 50 -7.37 2.10 12.17
N VAL A 51 -8.07 1.48 13.13
CA VAL A 51 -8.16 0.01 13.24
C VAL A 51 -8.90 -0.60 12.05
N TRP A 52 -10.04 -0.03 11.67
CA TRP A 52 -10.82 -0.50 10.53
C TRP A 52 -10.07 -0.30 9.21
N GLY A 53 -9.39 0.83 9.03
CA GLY A 53 -8.52 1.06 7.88
C GLY A 53 -7.42 0.01 7.76
N LYS A 54 -6.79 -0.37 8.89
CA LYS A 54 -5.81 -1.46 8.94
C LYS A 54 -6.40 -2.81 8.53
N TYR A 55 -7.59 -3.16 9.03
CA TYR A 55 -8.25 -4.41 8.65
C TYR A 55 -8.67 -4.44 7.18
N LEU A 56 -9.14 -3.32 6.63
CA LEU A 56 -9.43 -3.21 5.20
C LEU A 56 -8.18 -3.42 4.35
N CYS A 57 -7.04 -2.86 4.75
CA CYS A 57 -5.77 -3.09 4.04
C CYS A 57 -5.41 -4.58 4.04
N PHE A 58 -5.54 -5.28 5.16
CA PHE A 58 -5.30 -6.72 5.23
C PHE A 58 -6.32 -7.54 4.44
N ALA A 59 -7.58 -7.13 4.40
CA ALA A 59 -8.62 -7.78 3.61
C ALA A 59 -8.34 -7.68 2.10
N VAL A 60 -7.94 -6.49 1.61
CA VAL A 60 -7.54 -6.30 0.21
C VAL A 60 -6.33 -7.16 -0.15
N LEU A 61 -5.34 -7.24 0.74
CA LEU A 61 -4.18 -8.12 0.58
C LEU A 61 -4.60 -9.60 0.50
N ALA A 62 -5.43 -10.06 1.42
CA ALA A 62 -5.93 -11.44 1.45
C ALA A 62 -6.73 -11.78 0.18
N MET A 63 -7.60 -10.87 -0.28
CA MET A 63 -8.37 -11.05 -1.51
C MET A 63 -7.47 -11.10 -2.75
N SER A 64 -6.44 -10.25 -2.81
CA SER A 64 -5.48 -10.24 -3.91
C SER A 64 -4.70 -11.55 -3.98
N LEU A 65 -4.25 -12.09 -2.83
CA LEU A 65 -3.60 -13.39 -2.74
C LEU A 65 -4.53 -14.55 -3.12
N ASN A 66 -5.80 -14.50 -2.70
CA ASN A 66 -6.79 -15.51 -3.07
C ASN A 66 -7.05 -15.52 -4.58
N LEU A 67 -7.11 -14.37 -5.24
CA LEU A 67 -7.29 -14.29 -6.69
C LEU A 67 -6.04 -14.73 -7.45
N LEU A 68 -4.86 -14.26 -7.06
CA LEU A 68 -3.61 -14.65 -7.73
C LEU A 68 -3.30 -16.12 -7.49
N TRP A 69 -3.08 -16.52 -6.25
CA TRP A 69 -2.62 -17.87 -5.94
C TRP A 69 -3.78 -18.87 -5.88
N GLY A 70 -4.89 -18.50 -5.24
CA GLY A 70 -6.04 -19.40 -5.08
C GLY A 70 -6.78 -19.71 -6.38
N TYR A 71 -6.94 -18.73 -7.29
CA TYR A 71 -7.65 -18.93 -8.55
C TYR A 71 -6.73 -19.23 -9.74
N THR A 72 -5.64 -18.47 -9.93
CA THR A 72 -4.76 -18.68 -11.12
C THR A 72 -3.67 -19.73 -10.89
N GLY A 73 -3.39 -20.10 -9.64
CA GLY A 73 -2.28 -21.02 -9.30
C GLY A 73 -0.89 -20.42 -9.50
N LEU A 74 -0.79 -19.13 -9.86
CA LEU A 74 0.46 -18.41 -10.07
C LEU A 74 0.79 -17.57 -8.84
N LEU A 75 2.01 -17.73 -8.34
CA LEU A 75 2.53 -16.95 -7.23
C LEU A 75 3.39 -15.82 -7.79
N CYS A 76 2.95 -14.58 -7.57
CA CYS A 76 3.55 -13.34 -8.09
C CYS A 76 4.04 -12.55 -6.87
N LEU A 77 5.31 -12.74 -6.47
CA LEU A 77 5.81 -12.25 -5.19
C LEU A 77 6.58 -10.92 -5.32
N GLY A 78 6.99 -10.53 -6.52
CA GLY A 78 7.99 -9.49 -6.67
C GLY A 78 7.46 -8.07 -6.93
N GLN A 79 6.20 -7.91 -7.35
CA GLN A 79 5.50 -6.61 -7.35
C GLN A 79 5.46 -6.07 -5.93
N CYS A 80 5.26 -6.94 -4.94
CA CYS A 80 5.27 -6.55 -3.53
C CYS A 80 6.61 -5.96 -3.10
N LEU A 81 7.75 -6.49 -3.59
CA LEU A 81 9.06 -5.94 -3.25
C LEU A 81 9.22 -4.51 -3.77
N PHE A 82 8.98 -4.30 -5.06
CA PHE A 82 9.12 -2.97 -5.67
C PHE A 82 8.11 -1.97 -5.12
N PHE A 83 6.87 -2.41 -4.90
CA PHE A 83 5.84 -1.59 -4.28
C PHE A 83 6.18 -1.24 -2.83
N ALA A 84 6.68 -2.19 -2.04
CA ALA A 84 7.10 -1.93 -0.66
C ALA A 84 8.26 -0.93 -0.59
N LEU A 85 9.25 -1.04 -1.48
CA LEU A 85 10.35 -0.09 -1.55
C LEU A 85 9.87 1.33 -1.91
N GLY A 86 8.99 1.45 -2.92
CA GLY A 86 8.45 2.74 -3.33
C GLY A 86 7.51 3.34 -2.27
N GLY A 87 6.63 2.51 -1.71
CA GLY A 87 5.72 2.88 -0.64
C GLY A 87 6.44 3.27 0.65
N TYR A 88 7.57 2.61 0.98
CA TYR A 88 8.41 3.00 2.11
C TYR A 88 9.05 4.37 1.87
N ALA A 89 9.58 4.63 0.67
CA ALA A 89 10.15 5.93 0.32
C ALA A 89 9.13 7.07 0.45
N PHE A 90 7.91 6.88 -0.04
CA PHE A 90 6.85 7.87 0.13
C PHE A 90 6.30 7.93 1.57
N GLY A 91 6.27 6.78 2.25
CA GLY A 91 5.86 6.67 3.65
C GLY A 91 6.76 7.46 4.60
N MET A 92 8.06 7.53 4.33
CA MET A 92 8.97 8.39 5.09
C MET A 92 8.54 9.86 5.04
N TYR A 93 8.13 10.37 3.87
CA TYR A 93 7.60 11.72 3.72
C TYR A 93 6.30 11.91 4.52
N LEU A 94 5.35 10.98 4.40
CA LEU A 94 4.09 11.06 5.13
C LEU A 94 4.30 11.05 6.65
N MET A 95 5.24 10.25 7.14
CA MET A 95 5.59 10.19 8.57
C MET A 95 6.22 11.50 9.06
N LEU A 96 7.03 12.16 8.24
CA LEU A 96 7.59 13.47 8.57
C LEU A 96 6.53 14.58 8.58
N MET A 97 5.50 14.46 7.73
CA MET A 97 4.39 15.44 7.67
C MET A 97 3.38 15.31 8.82
N ILE A 98 3.36 14.18 9.54
CA ILE A 98 2.56 14.06 10.77
C ILE A 98 3.11 15.02 11.85
N GLY A 99 4.43 15.07 12.04
CA GLY A 99 5.07 15.95 13.02
C GLY A 99 4.45 15.86 14.42
N GLU A 100 4.16 17.02 15.02
CA GLU A 100 3.62 17.13 16.39
C GLU A 100 2.17 16.61 16.56
N LEU A 101 1.50 16.21 15.48
CA LEU A 101 0.19 15.57 15.54
C LEU A 101 0.29 14.11 16.03
N GLY A 102 1.52 13.58 16.17
CA GLY A 102 1.79 12.26 16.74
C GLY A 102 1.51 12.16 18.24
N ALA A 103 1.44 10.93 18.74
CA ALA A 103 1.14 10.64 20.14
C ALA A 103 2.15 11.28 21.11
N TYR A 104 3.41 11.38 20.72
CA TYR A 104 4.48 11.96 21.53
C TYR A 104 4.67 13.47 21.36
N LYS A 105 3.88 14.12 20.49
CA LYS A 105 3.96 15.56 20.17
C LYS A 105 5.38 16.05 19.88
N SER A 106 6.13 15.23 19.16
CA SER A 106 7.54 15.47 18.82
C SER A 106 7.66 15.79 17.33
N PRO A 107 8.67 16.58 16.91
CA PRO A 107 9.00 16.72 15.49
C PRO A 107 9.53 15.41 14.87
N LEU A 108 9.89 14.42 15.69
CA LEU A 108 10.30 13.09 15.25
C LEU A 108 9.08 12.17 15.09
N PRO A 109 9.06 11.27 14.10
CA PRO A 109 8.05 10.22 14.00
C PRO A 109 7.94 9.40 15.30
N ASP A 110 6.71 9.08 15.72
CA ASP A 110 6.43 8.41 16.99
C ASP A 110 7.22 7.11 17.20
N PHE A 111 7.46 6.33 16.14
CA PHE A 111 8.23 5.09 16.24
C PHE A 111 9.72 5.35 16.54
N MET A 112 10.28 6.47 16.10
CA MET A 112 11.66 6.85 16.40
C MET A 112 11.80 7.28 17.85
N VAL A 113 10.81 8.04 18.35
CA VAL A 113 10.73 8.42 19.77
C VAL A 113 10.61 7.18 20.65
N PHE A 114 9.74 6.23 20.27
CA PHE A 114 9.60 4.94 20.95
C PHE A 114 10.90 4.12 20.98
N LEU A 115 11.70 4.18 19.91
CA LEU A 115 13.01 3.52 19.83
C LEU A 115 14.14 4.29 20.54
N GLY A 116 13.86 5.44 21.15
CA GLY A 116 14.84 6.25 21.88
C GLY A 116 15.74 7.13 21.00
N TYR A 117 15.35 7.42 19.76
CA TYR A 117 16.06 8.37 18.91
C TYR A 117 15.89 9.79 19.46
N THR A 118 17.00 10.53 19.53
CA THR A 118 17.03 11.93 19.96
C THR A 118 17.00 12.92 18.80
N GLU A 119 17.42 12.49 17.61
CA GLU A 119 17.47 13.32 16.41
C GLU A 119 17.13 12.51 15.16
N LEU A 120 16.70 13.23 14.11
CA LEU A 120 16.32 12.59 12.85
C LEU A 120 17.58 12.11 12.10
N PRO A 121 17.66 10.83 11.72
CA PRO A 121 18.77 10.30 10.94
C PRO A 121 19.02 11.10 9.66
N SER A 122 20.28 11.26 9.27
CA SER A 122 20.67 12.09 8.12
C SER A 122 20.00 11.65 6.81
N HIS A 123 19.80 10.35 6.60
CA HIS A 123 19.16 9.80 5.41
C HIS A 123 17.64 10.08 5.31
N TRP A 124 16.99 10.47 6.41
CA TRP A 124 15.57 10.87 6.42
C TRP A 124 15.38 12.35 6.07
N LYS A 125 16.37 13.21 6.30
CA LYS A 125 16.29 14.66 6.05
C LYS A 125 15.86 15.03 4.62
N PRO A 126 16.31 14.34 3.54
CA PRO A 126 15.88 14.65 2.18
C PRO A 126 14.36 14.46 1.95
N PHE A 127 13.72 13.59 2.74
CA PHE A 127 12.30 13.26 2.61
C PHE A 127 11.35 14.32 3.17
N TYR A 128 11.85 15.47 3.65
CA TYR A 128 10.99 16.65 3.85
C TYR A 128 10.51 17.25 2.51
N ASN A 129 11.24 17.02 1.42
CA ASN A 129 10.86 17.53 0.11
C ASN A 129 9.97 16.49 -0.63
N PRO A 130 8.74 16.86 -1.05
CA PRO A 130 7.85 15.95 -1.76
C PRO A 130 8.43 15.45 -3.09
N VAL A 131 9.25 16.27 -3.77
CA VAL A 131 9.89 15.88 -5.03
C VAL A 131 10.89 14.75 -4.80
N VAL A 132 11.65 14.80 -3.70
CA VAL A 132 12.59 13.75 -3.32
C VAL A 132 11.84 12.48 -2.97
N ALA A 133 10.73 12.58 -2.24
CA ALA A 133 9.91 11.42 -1.87
C ALA A 133 9.32 10.71 -3.09
N ILE A 134 8.71 11.47 -4.02
CA ILE A 134 8.15 10.94 -5.27
C ILE A 134 9.26 10.38 -6.16
N GLY A 135 10.38 11.11 -6.30
CA GLY A 135 11.53 10.66 -7.06
C GLY A 135 12.10 9.35 -6.51
N ALA A 136 12.32 9.26 -5.20
CA ALA A 136 12.79 8.05 -4.53
C ALA A 136 11.78 6.89 -4.67
N ALA A 137 10.48 7.16 -4.60
CA ALA A 137 9.44 6.15 -4.77
C ALA A 137 9.47 5.48 -6.15
N MET A 138 9.98 6.16 -7.18
CA MET A 138 10.15 5.61 -8.53
C MET A 138 11.56 5.07 -8.78
N VAL A 139 12.57 5.83 -8.38
CA VAL A 139 13.98 5.55 -8.66
C VAL A 139 14.49 4.38 -7.82
N VAL A 140 14.13 4.27 -6.54
CA VAL A 140 14.62 3.18 -5.68
C VAL A 140 14.14 1.82 -6.19
N PRO A 141 12.84 1.59 -6.45
CA PRO A 141 12.39 0.34 -7.05
C PRO A 141 13.00 0.11 -8.44
N GLY A 142 13.09 1.15 -9.26
CA GLY A 142 13.67 1.07 -10.61
C GLY A 142 15.16 0.66 -10.61
N LEU A 143 15.95 1.18 -9.67
CA LEU A 143 17.37 0.81 -9.51
C LEU A 143 17.51 -0.65 -9.08
N VAL A 144 16.69 -1.11 -8.12
CA VAL A 144 16.70 -2.50 -7.69
C VAL A 144 16.29 -3.42 -8.85
N ALA A 145 15.23 -3.06 -9.59
CA ALA A 145 14.80 -3.79 -10.78
C ALA A 145 15.89 -3.85 -11.85
N PHE A 146 16.60 -2.72 -12.08
CA PHE A 146 17.71 -2.65 -13.01
C PHE A 146 18.87 -3.57 -12.60
N LEU A 147 19.25 -3.58 -11.30
CA LEU A 147 20.31 -4.47 -10.80
C LEU A 147 19.96 -5.93 -11.02
N PHE A 148 18.73 -6.35 -10.68
CA PHE A 148 18.27 -7.71 -10.92
C PHE A 148 18.22 -8.07 -12.40
N GLY A 149 17.68 -7.19 -13.25
CA GLY A 149 17.65 -7.38 -14.69
C GLY A 149 19.06 -7.51 -15.27
N PHE A 150 19.98 -6.61 -14.89
CA PHE A 150 21.36 -6.63 -15.32
C PHE A 150 22.07 -7.93 -14.94
N LEU A 151 21.92 -8.38 -13.68
CA LEU A 151 22.51 -9.63 -13.20
C LEU A 151 21.92 -10.85 -13.93
N ALA A 152 20.60 -10.87 -14.17
CA ALA A 152 19.93 -11.94 -14.91
C ALA A 152 20.49 -12.07 -16.35
N PHE A 153 20.66 -10.94 -17.05
CA PHE A 153 21.25 -10.93 -18.40
C PHE A 153 22.74 -11.27 -18.40
N ARG A 154 23.52 -10.70 -17.47
CA ARG A 154 24.97 -10.95 -17.34
C ARG A 154 25.27 -12.43 -17.09
N SER A 155 24.41 -13.09 -16.32
CA SER A 155 24.53 -14.51 -15.95
C SER A 155 24.06 -15.46 -17.06
N ARG A 156 23.55 -14.95 -18.19
CA ARG A 156 23.01 -15.74 -19.33
C ARG A 156 22.06 -16.85 -18.86
N ILE A 157 21.21 -16.56 -17.88
CA ILE A 157 20.23 -17.52 -17.35
C ILE A 157 19.23 -17.85 -18.48
N LYS A 158 19.02 -19.14 -18.73
CA LYS A 158 18.10 -19.62 -19.78
C LYS A 158 17.07 -20.58 -19.21
N GLY A 159 15.95 -20.70 -19.90
CA GLY A 159 14.93 -21.70 -19.62
C GLY A 159 14.24 -21.48 -18.27
N VAL A 160 14.04 -22.57 -17.53
CA VAL A 160 13.21 -22.62 -16.31
C VAL A 160 13.71 -21.67 -15.22
N TYR A 161 15.03 -21.53 -15.05
CA TYR A 161 15.60 -20.63 -14.05
C TYR A 161 15.25 -19.16 -14.30
N PHE A 162 15.18 -18.76 -15.57
CA PHE A 162 14.76 -17.40 -15.92
C PHE A 162 13.26 -17.19 -15.63
N ALA A 163 12.43 -18.20 -15.89
CA ALA A 163 11.01 -18.16 -15.60
C ALA A 163 10.72 -18.05 -14.08
N ILE A 164 11.39 -18.86 -13.26
CA ILE A 164 11.26 -18.81 -11.78
C ILE A 164 11.74 -17.46 -11.25
N LEU A 165 12.89 -16.98 -11.72
CA LEU A 165 13.49 -15.73 -11.23
C LEU A 165 12.63 -14.52 -11.60
N THR A 166 12.03 -14.52 -12.80
CA THR A 166 11.11 -13.45 -13.22
C THR A 166 9.80 -13.50 -12.45
N GLN A 167 9.21 -14.69 -12.22
CA GLN A 167 8.00 -14.85 -11.40
C GLN A 167 8.20 -14.55 -9.91
N ALA A 168 9.42 -14.71 -9.40
CA ALA A 168 9.77 -14.30 -8.04
C ALA A 168 9.98 -12.79 -7.93
N LEU A 169 10.40 -12.13 -9.02
CA LEU A 169 10.69 -10.69 -9.07
C LEU A 169 9.54 -9.82 -9.58
N THR A 170 8.55 -10.37 -10.27
CA THR A 170 7.25 -9.74 -10.52
C THR A 170 6.21 -10.29 -9.58
#